data_AF-A0A2W6T244-F1
#
_entry.id   AF-A0A2W6T244-F1
#
_cell.length_a   1.000
_cell.length_b   1.000
_cell.length_c   1.000
_cell.angle_alpha   90.00
_cell.angle_beta   90.00
_cell.angle_gamma   90.00
#
_symmetry.space_group_name_H-M   'P 1'
#
loop_
_entity.id
_entity.type
_entity.pdbx_description
1 polymer ?
#
loop_
_entity_poly.entity_id
_entity_poly.type
_entity_poly.pdbx_seq_one_letter_code
_entity_poly.pdbx_strand_id
1 'polypeptide(L)'
;MRSKFNKIAFNYFSGSWMIGILIMVFMIFKIQDDLLFTLIFLSAISLVINIFSILLLLALCPVFPENKNEFKNSAILLLFNFPILFFTCLILSIF
;
A
#
# COMPACT_ATOMS: atom_id res chain seq x y z
N MET A 1 18.36 13.93 8.38
CA MET A 1 16.97 14.42 8.55
C MET A 1 16.10 13.28 9.04
N ARG A 2 15.55 13.35 10.26
CA ARG A 2 14.54 12.37 10.71
C ARG A 2 13.26 12.69 9.95
N SER A 3 12.92 11.91 8.92
CA SER A 3 11.63 12.03 8.24
C SER A 3 10.53 11.75 9.28
N LYS A 4 9.82 12.80 9.69
CA LYS A 4 8.59 12.64 10.47
C LYS A 4 7.54 12.08 9.52
N PHE A 5 7.32 10.77 9.60
CA PHE A 5 6.17 10.13 8.98
C PHE A 5 5.00 10.19 9.96
N ASN A 6 3.79 10.31 9.43
CA ASN A 6 2.61 10.09 10.24
C ASN A 6 2.59 8.61 10.67
N LYS A 7 2.54 8.36 11.98
CA LYS A 7 2.50 6.99 12.55
C LYS A 7 1.35 6.17 11.98
N ILE A 8 0.22 6.80 11.68
CA ILE A 8 -0.97 6.14 11.13
C ILE A 8 -0.67 5.64 9.71
N ALA A 9 -0.08 6.50 8.87
CA ALA A 9 0.30 6.13 7.50
C ALA A 9 1.35 5.01 7.50
N PHE A 10 2.29 5.05 8.45
CA PHE A 10 3.29 3.99 8.61
C PHE A 10 2.67 2.65 9.04
N ASN A 11 1.79 2.64 10.03
CA ASN A 11 1.11 1.40 10.45
C ASN A 11 0.26 0.81 9.33
N TYR A 12 -0.45 1.66 8.57
CA TYR A 12 -1.20 1.23 7.39
C TYR A 12 -0.30 0.61 6.33
N PHE A 13 0.84 1.25 6.05
CA PHE A 13 1.85 0.74 5.14
C PHE A 13 2.36 -0.63 5.57
N SER A 14 2.75 -0.78 6.84
CA SER A 14 3.25 -2.06 7.37
C SER A 14 2.21 -3.18 7.29
N GLY A 15 0.95 -2.91 7.64
CA GLY A 15 -0.13 -3.91 7.57
C GLY A 15 -0.39 -4.39 6.14
N SER A 16 -0.45 -3.47 5.19
CA SER A 16 -0.65 -3.78 3.77
C SER A 16 0.52 -4.60 3.18
N TRP A 17 1.77 -4.29 3.59
CA TRP A 17 2.94 -5.10 3.24
C TRP A 17 2.92 -6.51 3.83
N MET A 18 2.48 -6.68 5.08
CA MET A 18 2.33 -8.01 5.68
C MET A 18 1.32 -8.87 4.90
N ILE A 19 0.20 -8.29 4.48
CA ILE A 19 -0.80 -8.97 3.64
C ILE A 19 -0.17 -9.39 2.30
N GLY A 20 0.58 -8.48 1.66
CA GLY A 20 1.29 -8.77 0.42
C GLY A 20 2.30 -9.92 0.56
N ILE A 21 3.03 -9.99 1.67
CA ILE A 21 3.96 -11.09 1.95
C ILE A 21 3.22 -12.41 2.15
N LEU A 22 2.09 -12.40 2.86
CA LEU A 22 1.30 -13.60 3.08
C LEU A 22 0.79 -14.19 1.75
N ILE A 23 0.34 -13.32 0.83
CA ILE A 23 -0.08 -13.70 -0.52
C ILE A 23 1.10 -14.32 -1.29
N MET A 24 2.31 -13.74 -1.20
CA MET A 24 3.51 -14.31 -1.83
C MET A 24 3.81 -15.73 -1.33
N VAL A 25 3.74 -15.93 -0.01
CA VAL A 25 3.97 -17.24 0.61
C VAL A 25 2.98 -18.27 0.06
N PHE A 26 1.69 -17.95 0.03
CA PHE A 26 0.67 -18.86 -0.52
C PHE A 26 0.88 -19.16 -2.01
N MET A 27 1.24 -18.16 -2.81
CA MET A 27 1.53 -18.36 -4.23
C MET A 27 2.77 -19.25 -4.46
N ILE A 28 3.85 -19.07 -3.68
CA ILE A 28 5.07 -19.91 -3.75
C ILE A 28 4.74 -21.36 -3.40
N PHE A 29 3.92 -21.58 -2.37
CA PHE A 29 3.48 -22.92 -1.97
C PHE A 29 2.38 -23.49 -2.90
N LYS A 30 1.95 -22.74 -3.92
CA LYS A 30 0.85 -23.10 -4.84
C LYS A 30 -0.45 -23.45 -4.10
N ILE A 31 -0.67 -22.82 -2.95
CA ILE A 31 -1.89 -22.98 -2.16
C ILE A 31 -2.95 -22.09 -2.80
N GLN A 32 -3.99 -22.72 -3.36
CA GLN A 32 -5.10 -22.04 -4.02
C GLN A 32 -6.38 -22.31 -3.23
N ASP A 33 -6.51 -21.65 -2.08
CA ASP A 33 -7.65 -21.77 -1.18
C ASP A 33 -8.45 -20.46 -1.08
N ASP A 34 -9.61 -20.53 -0.43
CA ASP A 34 -10.48 -19.37 -0.23
C ASP A 34 -9.80 -18.23 0.54
N LEU A 35 -8.80 -18.56 1.37
CA LEU A 35 -8.02 -17.60 2.11
C LEU A 35 -7.14 -16.74 1.17
N LEU A 36 -6.45 -17.36 0.21
CA LEU A 36 -5.68 -16.63 -0.81
C LEU A 36 -6.58 -15.66 -1.60
N PHE A 37 -7.75 -16.11 -2.04
CA PHE A 37 -8.69 -15.26 -2.76
C PHE A 37 -9.19 -14.09 -1.90
N THR A 38 -9.49 -14.35 -0.62
CA THR A 38 -9.90 -13.32 0.35
C THR A 38 -8.80 -12.28 0.55
N LEU A 39 -7.54 -12.69 0.63
CA LEU A 39 -6.40 -11.78 0.78
C LEU A 39 -6.15 -10.93 -0.46
N ILE A 40 -6.25 -11.52 -1.66
CA ILE A 40 -6.16 -10.79 -2.92
C ILE A 40 -7.28 -9.73 -3.01
N PHE A 41 -8.51 -10.11 -2.66
CA PHE A 41 -9.64 -9.18 -2.63
C PHE A 41 -9.43 -8.05 -1.61
N LEU A 42 -8.97 -8.36 -0.40
CA LEU A 42 -8.65 -7.36 0.62
C LEU A 42 -7.53 -6.43 0.15
N SER A 43 -6.53 -6.94 -0.56
CA SER A 43 -5.46 -6.15 -1.13
C SER A 43 -5.95 -5.20 -2.23
N ALA A 44 -6.89 -5.64 -3.07
CA ALA A 44 -7.54 -4.79 -4.07
C ALA A 44 -8.34 -3.64 -3.41
N ILE A 45 -9.06 -3.91 -2.33
CA ILE A 45 -9.76 -2.87 -1.55
C ILE A 45 -8.74 -1.90 -0.93
N SER A 46 -7.68 -2.42 -0.32
CA SER A 46 -6.59 -1.62 0.25
C SER A 46 -5.98 -0.70 -0.81
N LEU A 47 -5.83 -1.18 -2.04
CA LEU A 47 -5.31 -0.40 -3.16
C LEU A 47 -6.20 0.80 -3.48
N VAL A 48 -7.53 0.60 -3.54
CA VAL A 48 -8.50 1.68 -3.76
C VAL A 48 -8.45 2.72 -2.63
N ILE A 49 -8.48 2.28 -1.37
CA ILE A 49 -8.39 3.16 -0.19
C ILE A 49 -7.09 3.97 -0.22
N ASN A 50 -6.00 3.33 -0.63
CA ASN A 50 -4.68 3.94 -0.71
C ASN A 50 -4.65 5.08 -1.76
N ILE A 51 -5.24 4.87 -2.94
CA ILE A 51 -5.36 5.91 -3.98
C ILE A 51 -6.14 7.11 -3.44
N PHE A 52 -7.31 6.88 -2.81
CA PHE A 52 -8.09 7.97 -2.23
C PHE A 52 -7.33 8.72 -1.13
N SER A 53 -6.59 8.00 -0.28
CA SER A 53 -5.78 8.60 0.78
C SER A 53 -4.65 9.48 0.22
N ILE A 54 -3.98 9.06 -0.85
CA ILE A 54 -2.96 9.85 -1.55
C ILE A 54 -3.57 11.13 -2.11
N LEU A 55 -4.72 11.02 -2.81
CA LEU A 55 -5.41 12.18 -3.38
C LEU A 55 -5.82 13.18 -2.28
N LEU A 56 -6.35 12.69 -1.17
CA LEU A 56 -6.72 13.52 -0.02
C LEU A 56 -5.49 14.25 0.55
N LEU A 57 -4.38 13.55 0.78
CA LEU A 57 -3.15 14.17 1.31
C LEU A 57 -2.59 15.24 0.37
N LEU A 58 -2.67 15.03 -0.95
CA LEU A 58 -2.26 16.03 -1.94
C LEU A 58 -3.21 17.23 -1.95
N ALA A 59 -4.52 17.01 -1.82
CA ALA A 59 -5.52 18.08 -1.73
C ALA A 59 -5.37 18.92 -0.44
N LEU A 60 -4.90 18.32 0.66
CA LEU A 60 -4.64 19.00 1.92
C LEU A 60 -3.33 19.81 1.93
N CYS A 61 -2.37 19.50 1.04
CA CYS A 61 -1.11 20.25 0.93
C CYS A 61 -1.28 21.78 0.72
N PRO A 62 -2.16 22.28 -0.17
CA PRO A 62 -2.41 23.71 -0.31
C PRO A 62 -3.26 24.29 0.83
N VAL A 63 -4.12 23.49 1.47
CA VAL A 63 -5.01 23.94 2.56
C VAL A 63 -4.24 24.16 3.87
N PHE A 64 -3.27 23.29 4.14
CA PHE A 64 -2.49 23.30 5.39
C PHE A 64 -0.97 23.32 5.07
N PRO A 65 -0.41 24.49 4.71
CA PRO A 65 0.97 24.60 4.25
C PRO A 65 2.01 24.25 5.32
N GLU A 66 1.67 24.41 6.61
CA GLU A 66 2.54 24.09 7.76
C GLU A 66 2.91 22.59 7.79
N ASN A 67 2.01 21.72 7.37
CA ASN A 67 2.17 20.26 7.42
C ASN A 67 2.52 19.65 6.05
N LYS A 68 2.76 20.49 5.04
CA LYS A 68 2.97 20.08 3.64
C LYS A 68 4.02 18.98 3.47
N ASN A 69 5.12 19.05 4.21
CA ASN A 69 6.18 18.04 4.13
C ASN A 69 5.75 16.69 4.71
N GLU A 70 4.96 16.69 5.78
CA GLU A 70 4.44 15.46 6.40
C GLU A 70 3.39 14.79 5.49
N PHE A 71 2.53 15.57 4.84
CA PHE A 71 1.58 15.04 3.87
C PHE A 71 2.26 14.49 2.63
N LYS A 72 3.26 15.19 2.08
CA LYS A 72 4.06 14.69 0.95
C LYS A 72 4.76 13.39 1.30
N ASN A 73 5.43 13.32 2.45
CA ASN A 73 6.12 12.11 2.89
C ASN A 73 5.14 10.94 3.09
N SER A 74 3.96 11.21 3.64
CA SER A 74 2.91 10.19 3.82
C SER A 74 2.35 9.74 2.48
N ALA A 75 2.10 10.65 1.54
CA ALA A 75 1.64 10.33 0.19
C ALA A 75 2.67 9.49 -0.58
N ILE A 76 3.96 9.83 -0.49
CA ILE A 76 5.05 9.04 -1.08
C ILE A 76 5.11 7.66 -0.45
N LEU A 77 5.03 7.54 0.88
CA LEU A 77 5.00 6.25 1.57
C LEU A 77 3.84 5.39 1.09
N LEU A 78 2.64 5.96 0.99
CA LEU A 78 1.46 5.29 0.48
C LEU A 78 1.62 4.91 -1.00
N LEU A 79 2.31 5.70 -1.81
CA LEU A 79 2.59 5.36 -3.22
C LEU A 79 3.43 4.08 -3.36
N PHE A 80 4.27 3.76 -2.37
CA PHE A 80 5.04 2.50 -2.32
C PHE A 80 4.30 1.38 -1.56
N ASN A 81 3.05 1.60 -1.14
CA ASN A 81 2.25 0.62 -0.40
C ASN A 81 1.56 -0.42 -1.30
N PHE A 82 2.09 -0.66 -2.50
CA PHE A 82 1.54 -1.61 -3.45
C PHE A 82 2.47 -2.80 -3.68
N PRO A 83 2.68 -3.67 -2.68
CA PRO A 83 3.31 -4.96 -2.93
C PRO A 83 2.55 -5.68 -4.06
N ILE A 84 1.21 -5.73 -3.97
CA ILE A 84 0.39 -6.48 -4.94
C ILE A 84 0.56 -6.03 -6.39
N LEU A 85 0.60 -4.72 -6.70
CA LEU A 85 0.71 -4.23 -8.08
C LEU A 85 2.07 -4.56 -8.69
N PHE A 86 3.15 -4.32 -7.92
CA PHE A 86 4.50 -4.69 -8.32
C PHE A 86 4.58 -6.21 -8.60
N PHE A 87 3.93 -7.02 -7.78
CA PHE A 87 3.95 -8.48 -7.92
C PHE A 87 3.02 -9.01 -9.01
N THR A 88 1.84 -8.44 -9.26
CA THR A 88 1.04 -8.76 -10.45
C THR A 88 1.78 -8.43 -11.73
N CYS A 89 2.55 -7.34 -11.75
CA CYS A 89 3.39 -6.99 -12.89
C CYS A 89 4.52 -8.00 -13.09
N LEU A 90 5.15 -8.47 -12.00
CA LEU A 90 6.16 -9.54 -12.04
C LEU A 90 5.57 -10.87 -12.54
N ILE A 91 4.42 -11.30 -12.02
CA ILE A 91 3.75 -12.54 -12.44
C ILE A 91 3.36 -12.48 -13.91
N LEU A 92 2.79 -11.36 -14.37
CA LEU A 92 2.46 -11.12 -15.78
C LEU A 92 3.70 -11.02 -16.68
N SER A 93 4.87 -10.66 -16.15
CA SER A 93 6.13 -10.62 -16.91
C SER A 93 6.85 -11.97 -16.99
N ILE A 94 6.46 -12.94 -16.15
CA ILE A 94 7.05 -14.30 -16.09
C ILE A 94 6.24 -15.29 -16.96
N PHE A 95 5.01 -14.94 -17.34
CA PHE A 95 4.15 -15.64 -18.30
C PHE A 95 4.18 -14.97 -19.67
#